data_AF-A0AA44ZHS5-F1
#
_entry.id   AF-A0AA44ZHS5-F1
#
_cell.length_a   1.000
_cell.length_b   1.000
_cell.length_c   1.000
_cell.angle_alpha   90.00
_cell.angle_beta   90.00
_cell.angle_gamma   90.00
#
_symmetry.space_group_name_H-M   'P 1'
#
loop_
_entity.id
_entity.type
_entity.pdbx_description
1 polymer ?
#
loop_
_entity_poly.entity_id
_entity_poly.type
_entity_poly.pdbx_seq_one_letter_code
_entity_poly.pdbx_strand_id
1 'polypeptide(L)'
;MEKDRSIIAMGAWLEVLSEENNKSVLAAIARNGAIWDKPTRHEDIVAVFPFGNPIHNNTMIMRRSVIDGGLRFDPAYIHAEDYKFWYEAGKLGRLAYYPEALVKYRFHQDQTSSKYNLQQRRTAWKIKEEIRAGYWKAAGISVGADCLNYGLLKSTAYALYEKALSGQDIGCLRLFLYEYFLSLEKYSLTDLLDFLTDRVMRKLFAAPQYRKILKKMLRPWKYRSY
;
A
#
# COMPACT_ATOMS: atom_id res chain seq x y z
N MET A 1 -13.21 -14.55 17.53
CA MET A 1 -11.92 -15.21 17.84
C MET A 1 -12.09 -16.46 18.69
N GLU A 2 -12.87 -16.47 19.78
CA GLU A 2 -12.99 -17.66 20.64
C GLU A 2 -13.46 -18.93 19.91
N LYS A 3 -14.43 -18.79 19.01
CA LYS A 3 -15.00 -19.89 18.20
C LYS A 3 -14.09 -20.34 17.05
N ASP A 4 -13.14 -19.52 16.63
CA ASP A 4 -12.23 -19.82 15.53
C ASP A 4 -10.77 -19.56 15.95
N ARG A 5 -10.07 -20.66 16.26
CA ARG A 5 -8.69 -20.63 16.71
C ARG A 5 -7.70 -20.19 15.63
N SER A 6 -8.09 -20.25 14.36
CA SER A 6 -7.23 -19.82 13.24
C SER A 6 -7.11 -18.29 13.14
N ILE A 7 -8.07 -17.55 13.70
CA ILE A 7 -7.99 -16.08 13.83
C ILE A 7 -7.12 -15.74 15.04
N ILE A 8 -5.97 -15.13 14.76
CA ILE A 8 -4.98 -14.73 15.78
C ILE A 8 -5.11 -13.27 16.18
N ALA A 9 -5.69 -12.42 15.33
CA ALA A 9 -5.97 -11.03 15.61
C ALA A 9 -7.23 -10.56 14.90
N MET A 10 -7.96 -9.64 15.52
CA MET A 10 -9.21 -9.10 15.01
C MET A 10 -9.29 -7.61 15.32
N GLY A 11 -9.67 -6.83 14.32
CA GLY A 11 -10.03 -5.42 14.48
C GLY A 11 -11.54 -5.21 14.42
N ALA A 12 -11.96 -3.97 14.58
CA ALA A 12 -13.31 -3.52 14.31
C ALA A 12 -13.26 -2.24 13.46
N TRP A 13 -14.30 -1.93 12.70
CA TRP A 13 -14.34 -0.65 12.01
C TRP A 13 -14.34 0.51 13.02
N LEU A 14 -14.11 1.73 12.53
CA LEU A 14 -14.15 2.92 13.37
C LEU A 14 -15.07 4.00 12.78
N GLU A 15 -15.63 4.82 13.65
CA GLU A 15 -16.31 6.06 13.28
C GLU A 15 -15.32 7.22 13.43
N VAL A 16 -15.22 8.05 12.39
CA VAL A 16 -14.32 9.20 12.38
C VAL A 16 -14.92 10.36 13.16
N LEU A 17 -14.18 10.88 14.13
CA LEU A 17 -14.47 12.14 14.80
C LEU A 17 -13.51 13.21 14.29
N SER A 18 -13.98 14.17 13.50
CA SER A 18 -13.13 15.22 12.95
C SER A 18 -13.82 16.57 13.03
N GLU A 19 -13.21 17.51 13.74
CA GLU A 19 -13.66 18.90 13.74
C GLU A 19 -13.37 19.56 12.39
N GLU A 20 -14.21 20.52 12.00
CA GLU A 20 -13.97 21.33 10.80
C GLU A 20 -12.67 22.13 10.96
N ASN A 21 -11.90 22.24 9.87
CA ASN A 21 -10.64 23.00 9.83
C ASN A 21 -9.59 22.56 10.88
N ASN A 22 -9.65 21.32 11.39
CA ASN A 22 -8.70 20.79 12.38
C ASN A 22 -7.26 20.56 11.85
N LYS A 23 -7.00 20.90 10.58
CA LYS A 23 -5.72 20.75 9.86
C LYS A 23 -5.13 19.33 9.85
N SER A 24 -5.91 18.31 10.21
CA SER A 24 -5.47 16.93 10.12
C SER A 24 -5.32 16.51 8.66
N VAL A 25 -4.23 15.83 8.34
CA VAL A 25 -4.06 15.26 6.99
C VAL A 25 -5.09 14.17 6.70
N LEU A 26 -5.63 13.51 7.74
CA LEU A 26 -6.66 12.47 7.58
C LEU A 26 -8.06 13.05 7.33
N ALA A 27 -8.31 14.32 7.69
CA ALA A 27 -9.57 14.99 7.41
C ALA A 27 -9.81 15.20 5.89
N ALA A 28 -8.75 15.14 5.08
CA ALA A 28 -8.85 15.12 3.62
C ALA A 28 -9.30 13.75 3.06
N ILE A 29 -9.26 12.70 3.87
CA ILE A 29 -9.51 11.31 3.46
C ILE A 29 -10.89 10.85 3.93
N ALA A 30 -11.28 11.19 5.16
CA ALA A 30 -12.58 10.82 5.71
C ALA A 30 -13.20 11.99 6.48
N ARG A 31 -14.52 12.14 6.34
CA ARG A 31 -15.30 13.20 6.98
C ARG A 31 -15.78 12.77 8.37
N ASN A 32 -16.17 13.74 9.19
CA ASN A 32 -16.80 13.49 10.49
C ASN A 32 -18.02 12.57 10.35
N GLY A 33 -18.18 11.61 11.26
CA GLY A 33 -19.25 10.60 11.26
C GLY A 33 -19.10 9.50 10.21
N ALA A 34 -18.09 9.54 9.34
CA ALA A 34 -17.85 8.48 8.38
C ALA A 34 -17.42 7.19 9.09
N ILE A 35 -17.99 6.07 8.65
CA ILE A 35 -17.48 4.74 9.03
C ILE A 35 -16.27 4.44 8.16
N TRP A 36 -15.12 4.26 8.79
CA TRP A 36 -13.92 3.80 8.12
C TRP A 36 -13.88 2.28 8.19
N ASP A 37 -14.38 1.67 7.13
CA ASP A 37 -14.47 0.22 6.97
C ASP A 37 -13.19 -0.37 6.38
N LYS A 38 -13.05 -1.69 6.59
CA LYS A 38 -11.94 -2.53 6.11
C LYS A 38 -12.45 -3.90 5.69
N PRO A 39 -11.75 -4.59 4.77
CA PRO A 39 -12.09 -5.95 4.41
C PRO A 39 -12.13 -6.87 5.64
N THR A 40 -13.11 -7.76 5.70
CA THR A 40 -13.39 -8.58 6.89
C THR A 40 -12.65 -9.90 6.91
N ARG A 41 -12.33 -10.46 5.73
CA ARG A 41 -11.68 -11.75 5.58
C ARG A 41 -10.17 -11.60 5.47
N HIS A 42 -9.46 -12.61 5.98
CA HIS A 42 -8.01 -12.64 5.96
C HIS A 42 -7.43 -12.45 4.55
N GLU A 43 -7.96 -13.16 3.56
CA GLU A 43 -7.46 -13.10 2.18
C GLU A 43 -7.55 -11.69 1.59
N ASP A 44 -8.66 -11.00 1.88
CA ASP A 44 -8.91 -9.64 1.40
C ASP A 44 -8.06 -8.60 2.15
N ILE A 45 -7.84 -8.81 3.46
CA ILE A 45 -6.94 -7.99 4.26
C ILE A 45 -5.51 -8.11 3.73
N VAL A 46 -5.03 -9.34 3.50
CA VAL A 46 -3.63 -9.54 3.09
C VAL A 46 -3.35 -9.00 1.69
N ALA A 47 -4.35 -9.03 0.80
CA ALA A 47 -4.25 -8.46 -0.54
C ALA A 47 -4.01 -6.94 -0.55
N VAL A 48 -4.34 -6.23 0.54
CA VAL A 48 -4.14 -4.78 0.66
C VAL A 48 -2.73 -4.41 1.15
N PHE A 49 -2.06 -5.27 1.93
CA PHE A 49 -0.73 -4.98 2.49
C PHE A 49 0.31 -4.52 1.45
N PRO A 50 0.37 -5.03 0.21
CA PRO A 50 1.30 -4.52 -0.81
C PRO A 50 1.02 -3.07 -1.27
N PHE A 51 -0.15 -2.51 -0.97
CA PHE A 51 -0.61 -1.19 -1.41
C PHE A 51 -0.71 -0.17 -0.28
N GLY A 52 -0.93 -0.63 0.96
CA GLY A 52 -0.97 0.22 2.15
C GLY A 52 -1.32 -0.60 3.39
N ASN A 53 -1.42 0.07 4.54
CA ASN A 53 -1.81 -0.58 5.79
C ASN A 53 -3.35 -0.80 5.82
N PRO A 54 -3.85 -2.06 5.81
CA PRO A 54 -5.27 -2.33 5.97
C PRO A 54 -5.75 -2.27 7.43
N ILE A 55 -4.85 -2.08 8.41
CA ILE A 55 -5.17 -2.23 9.82
C ILE A 55 -5.30 -0.89 10.54
N HIS A 56 -6.43 -0.71 11.20
CA HIS A 56 -6.68 0.27 12.25
C HIS A 56 -6.12 -0.22 13.59
N ASN A 57 -4.86 0.10 13.86
CA ASN A 57 -4.14 -0.37 15.05
C ASN A 57 -4.91 -0.13 16.36
N ASN A 58 -5.63 0.99 16.48
CA ASN A 58 -6.42 1.40 17.64
C ASN A 58 -7.68 0.54 17.91
N THR A 59 -8.00 -0.43 17.04
CA THR A 59 -9.16 -1.32 17.18
C THR A 59 -8.76 -2.78 17.36
N MET A 60 -7.46 -3.08 17.27
CA MET A 60 -6.99 -4.45 17.19
C MET A 60 -6.90 -5.10 18.56
N ILE A 61 -7.42 -6.32 18.64
CA ILE A 61 -7.10 -7.29 19.68
C ILE A 61 -6.36 -8.47 19.06
N MET A 62 -5.51 -9.12 19.84
CA MET A 62 -4.76 -10.29 19.38
C MET A 62 -4.58 -11.32 20.48
N ARG A 63 -4.35 -12.57 20.07
CA ARG A 63 -3.97 -13.65 20.98
C ARG A 63 -2.59 -13.37 21.55
N ARG A 64 -2.42 -13.65 22.85
CA ARG A 64 -1.14 -13.53 23.54
C ARG A 64 -0.01 -14.33 22.86
N SER A 65 -0.35 -15.49 22.29
CA SER A 65 0.60 -16.36 21.59
C SER A 65 1.38 -15.68 20.46
N VAL A 66 0.86 -14.60 19.87
CA VAL A 66 1.59 -13.79 18.87
C VAL A 66 2.82 -13.12 19.49
N ILE A 67 2.67 -12.58 20.70
CA ILE A 67 3.74 -11.94 21.46
C ILE A 67 4.64 -12.98 22.14
N ASP A 68 4.07 -14.07 22.67
CA ASP A 68 4.87 -15.17 23.23
C ASP A 68 5.74 -15.84 22.15
N GLY A 69 5.28 -15.84 20.90
CA GLY A 69 6.03 -16.26 19.72
C GLY A 69 7.13 -15.28 19.27
N GLY A 70 7.34 -14.18 19.99
CA GLY A 70 8.47 -13.26 19.78
C GLY A 70 8.20 -12.06 18.86
N LEU A 71 7.00 -11.92 18.28
CA LEU A 71 6.71 -10.77 17.40
C LEU A 71 6.68 -9.45 18.21
N ARG A 72 7.40 -8.43 17.74
CA ARG A 72 7.48 -7.10 18.38
C ARG A 72 7.41 -6.00 17.32
N PHE A 73 7.13 -4.78 17.75
CA PHE A 73 7.35 -3.61 16.89
C PHE A 73 8.83 -3.48 16.58
N ASP A 74 9.14 -3.25 15.31
CA ASP A 74 10.50 -3.06 14.84
C ASP A 74 10.81 -1.55 14.76
N PRO A 75 11.79 -1.05 15.55
CA PRO A 75 12.14 0.37 15.57
C PRO A 75 12.72 0.88 14.24
N ALA A 76 13.09 0.00 13.30
CA ALA A 76 13.51 0.38 11.96
C ALA A 76 12.37 0.94 11.09
N TYR A 77 11.12 0.86 11.55
CA TYR A 77 9.92 1.30 10.83
C TYR A 77 9.18 2.43 11.54
N ILE A 78 9.92 3.44 11.99
CA ILE A 78 9.36 4.59 12.71
C ILE A 78 8.14 5.23 12.02
N HIS A 79 7.11 5.49 12.82
CA HIS A 79 5.77 6.00 12.45
C HIS A 79 4.90 5.07 11.59
N ALA A 80 5.40 3.91 11.15
CA ALA A 80 4.62 2.87 10.45
C ALA A 80 4.90 1.49 11.05
N GLU A 81 5.21 1.45 12.35
CA GLU A 81 5.55 0.23 13.10
C GLU A 81 4.38 -0.74 13.07
N ASP A 82 3.16 -0.21 13.17
CA ASP A 82 1.91 -0.96 13.09
C ASP A 82 1.77 -1.69 11.74
N TYR A 83 2.05 -1.01 10.64
CA TYR A 83 1.96 -1.59 9.30
C TYR A 83 2.89 -2.80 9.15
N LYS A 84 4.16 -2.67 9.55
CA LYS A 84 5.11 -3.78 9.51
C LYS A 84 4.67 -4.90 10.45
N PHE A 85 4.33 -4.58 11.70
CA PHE A 85 3.91 -5.55 12.70
C PHE A 85 2.71 -6.38 12.22
N TRP A 86 1.67 -5.73 11.69
CA TRP A 86 0.46 -6.43 11.27
C TRP A 86 0.66 -7.25 10.00
N TYR A 87 1.54 -6.82 9.10
CA TYR A 87 1.95 -7.66 7.96
C TYR A 87 2.65 -8.93 8.46
N GLU A 88 3.58 -8.80 9.40
CA GLU A 88 4.27 -9.95 10.02
C GLU A 88 3.29 -10.87 10.77
N ALA A 89 2.36 -10.30 11.54
CA ALA A 89 1.31 -11.05 12.22
C ALA A 89 0.44 -11.82 11.21
N GLY A 90 0.05 -11.20 10.10
CA GLY A 90 -0.74 -11.85 9.06
C GLY A 90 -0.08 -13.07 8.42
N LYS A 91 1.24 -13.24 8.54
CA LYS A 91 1.95 -14.45 8.10
C LYS A 91 1.86 -15.59 9.11
N LEU A 92 1.56 -15.29 10.38
CA LEU A 92 1.47 -16.28 11.48
C LEU A 92 0.08 -16.89 11.61
N GLY A 93 -0.97 -16.22 11.11
CA GLY A 93 -2.34 -16.70 11.21
C GLY A 93 -3.36 -15.70 10.64
N ARG A 94 -4.65 -16.07 10.71
CA ARG A 94 -5.71 -15.26 10.09
C ARG A 94 -5.95 -13.96 10.85
N LEU A 95 -6.09 -12.90 10.07
CA LEU A 95 -6.58 -11.59 10.50
C LEU A 95 -8.07 -11.49 10.14
N ALA A 96 -8.83 -10.74 10.92
CA ALA A 96 -10.23 -10.49 10.64
C ALA A 96 -10.65 -9.07 11.06
N TYR A 97 -11.72 -8.58 10.47
CA TYR A 97 -12.46 -7.42 10.98
C TYR A 97 -13.86 -7.82 11.38
N TYR A 98 -14.29 -7.34 12.55
CA TYR A 98 -15.70 -7.33 12.92
C TYR A 98 -16.38 -6.14 12.22
N PRO A 99 -17.47 -6.36 11.45
CA PRO A 99 -18.05 -5.36 10.54
C PRO A 99 -18.96 -4.35 11.26
N GLU A 100 -18.50 -3.84 12.40
CA GLU A 100 -19.19 -2.80 13.17
C GLU A 100 -18.19 -1.76 13.64
N ALA A 101 -18.64 -0.50 13.72
CA ALA A 101 -17.85 0.60 14.23
C ALA A 101 -17.88 0.60 15.76
N LEU A 102 -16.89 -0.03 16.39
CA LEU A 102 -16.81 -0.17 17.85
C LEU A 102 -15.93 0.89 18.52
N VAL A 103 -15.22 1.70 17.73
CA VAL A 103 -14.32 2.75 18.22
C VAL A 103 -14.62 4.06 17.50
N LYS A 104 -14.66 5.16 18.26
CA LYS A 104 -14.65 6.51 17.70
C LYS A 104 -13.23 7.06 17.72
N TYR A 105 -12.69 7.41 16.56
CA TYR A 105 -11.31 7.86 16.44
C TYR A 105 -11.22 9.34 16.04
N ARG A 106 -10.60 10.13 16.91
CA ARG A 106 -10.44 11.58 16.73
C ARG A 106 -9.29 11.90 15.78
N PHE A 107 -9.58 12.66 14.73
CA PHE A 107 -8.58 13.29 13.89
C PHE A 107 -8.20 14.66 14.42
N HIS A 108 -6.90 14.94 14.45
CA HIS A 108 -6.37 16.26 14.80
C HIS A 108 -4.97 16.49 14.17
N GLN A 109 -4.55 17.75 14.07
CA GLN A 109 -3.24 18.12 13.50
C GLN A 109 -2.03 17.56 14.26
N ASP A 110 -2.20 17.28 15.56
CA ASP A 110 -1.10 16.87 16.44
C ASP A 110 -0.82 15.35 16.47
N GLN A 111 -1.63 14.54 15.78
CA GLN A 111 -1.43 13.09 15.71
C GLN A 111 -0.23 12.72 14.83
N THR A 112 0.34 11.54 15.08
CA THR A 112 1.55 11.05 14.39
C THR A 112 1.46 11.15 12.87
N SER A 113 0.33 10.73 12.27
CA SER A 113 0.16 10.75 10.81
C SER A 113 0.14 12.15 10.21
N SER A 114 -0.23 13.17 11.00
CA SER A 114 -0.24 14.57 10.59
C SER A 114 1.14 15.20 10.79
N LYS A 115 1.74 15.05 11.98
CA LYS A 115 3.06 15.61 12.31
C LYS A 115 4.20 15.02 11.51
N TYR A 116 4.22 13.70 11.36
CA TYR A 116 5.33 12.96 10.75
C TYR A 116 4.96 12.36 9.40
N ASN A 117 3.99 12.97 8.69
CA ASN A 117 3.42 12.42 7.46
C ASN A 117 4.48 12.02 6.42
N LEU A 118 5.46 12.89 6.17
CA LEU A 118 6.49 12.63 5.16
C LEU A 118 7.36 11.42 5.53
N GLN A 119 7.77 11.32 6.79
CA GLN A 119 8.59 10.20 7.27
C GLN A 119 7.77 8.91 7.29
N GLN A 120 6.55 8.95 7.83
CA GLN A 120 5.62 7.82 7.81
C GLN A 120 5.40 7.27 6.40
N ARG A 121 5.23 8.14 5.40
CA ARG A 121 5.06 7.72 3.99
C ARG A 121 6.29 7.05 3.42
N ARG A 122 7.49 7.57 3.72
CA ARG A 122 8.77 6.93 3.31
C ARG A 122 8.93 5.55 3.95
N THR A 123 8.63 5.43 5.25
CA THR A 123 8.65 4.15 5.95
C THR A 123 7.63 3.17 5.35
N ALA A 124 6.40 3.62 5.10
CA ALA A 124 5.37 2.81 4.47
C ALA A 124 5.76 2.38 3.05
N TRP A 125 6.44 3.23 2.28
CA TRP A 125 6.97 2.87 0.96
C TRP A 125 7.98 1.73 1.04
N LYS A 126 8.94 1.81 1.97
CA LYS A 126 9.90 0.73 2.23
C LYS A 126 9.19 -0.59 2.57
N ILE A 127 8.18 -0.56 3.44
CA ILE A 127 7.39 -1.74 3.79
C ILE A 127 6.70 -2.32 2.54
N LYS A 128 6.07 -1.47 1.71
CA LYS A 128 5.46 -1.92 0.45
C LYS A 128 6.47 -2.58 -0.47
N GLU A 129 7.67 -2.03 -0.61
CA GLU A 129 8.73 -2.61 -1.46
C GLU A 129 9.17 -3.99 -0.97
N GLU A 130 9.39 -4.15 0.33
CA GLU A 130 9.71 -5.46 0.93
C GLU A 130 8.61 -6.50 0.66
N ILE A 131 7.35 -6.11 0.81
CA ILE A 131 6.20 -6.99 0.54
C ILE A 131 6.15 -7.34 -0.96
N ARG A 132 6.25 -6.35 -1.84
CA ARG A 132 6.20 -6.51 -3.30
C ARG A 132 7.34 -7.36 -3.83
N ALA A 133 8.52 -7.34 -3.21
CA ALA A 133 9.65 -8.18 -3.59
C ALA A 133 9.29 -9.68 -3.59
N GLY A 134 8.45 -10.12 -2.65
CA GLY A 134 7.92 -11.49 -2.63
C GLY A 134 7.05 -11.82 -3.86
N TYR A 135 6.21 -10.87 -4.28
CA TYR A 135 5.35 -11.03 -5.46
C TYR A 135 6.16 -11.05 -6.76
N TRP A 136 7.14 -10.17 -6.90
CA TRP A 136 8.03 -10.15 -8.07
C TRP A 136 8.84 -11.44 -8.18
N LYS A 137 9.38 -11.92 -7.05
CA LYS A 137 10.09 -13.20 -6.97
C LYS A 137 9.20 -14.37 -7.36
N ALA A 138 7.98 -14.43 -6.85
CA ALA A 138 7.01 -15.49 -7.19
C ALA A 138 6.66 -15.49 -8.69
N ALA A 139 6.64 -14.32 -9.34
CA ALA A 139 6.42 -14.19 -10.78
C ALA A 139 7.68 -14.49 -11.63
N GLY A 140 8.84 -14.65 -10.99
CA GLY A 140 10.13 -14.79 -11.67
C GLY A 140 10.54 -13.53 -12.43
N ILE A 141 10.19 -12.34 -11.92
CA ILE A 141 10.56 -11.05 -12.50
C ILE A 141 11.56 -10.38 -11.55
N SER A 142 12.74 -10.03 -12.07
CA SER A 142 13.71 -9.21 -11.36
C SER A 142 13.36 -7.73 -11.49
N VAL A 143 13.14 -7.06 -10.36
CA VAL A 143 13.01 -5.60 -10.29
C VAL A 143 14.25 -5.07 -9.60
N GLY A 144 14.99 -4.15 -10.23
CA GLY A 144 16.16 -3.52 -9.62
C GLY A 144 15.77 -2.69 -8.41
N ALA A 145 16.55 -2.80 -7.33
CA ALA A 145 16.20 -2.27 -6.01
C ALA A 145 16.75 -0.85 -5.73
N ASP A 146 17.66 -0.34 -6.58
CA ASP A 146 18.54 0.75 -6.15
C ASP A 146 18.13 2.13 -6.67
N CYS A 147 17.36 2.20 -7.76
CA CYS A 147 16.77 3.45 -8.25
C CYS A 147 15.58 3.21 -9.18
N LEU A 148 14.47 3.92 -8.95
CA LEU A 148 13.31 3.90 -9.85
C LEU A 148 13.62 4.77 -11.08
N ASN A 149 14.31 4.16 -12.05
CA ASN A 149 14.60 4.76 -13.35
C ASN A 149 13.71 4.20 -14.45
N TYR A 150 13.46 5.01 -15.48
CA TYR A 150 12.54 4.68 -16.56
C TYR A 150 12.95 3.40 -17.31
N GLY A 151 14.24 3.24 -17.64
CA GLY A 151 14.74 2.07 -18.38
C GLY A 151 14.50 0.75 -17.65
N LEU A 152 14.72 0.72 -16.33
CA LEU A 152 14.45 -0.43 -15.48
C LEU A 152 12.95 -0.75 -15.38
N LEU A 153 12.11 0.28 -15.22
CA LEU A 153 10.66 0.05 -15.21
C LEU A 153 10.15 -0.40 -16.57
N LYS A 154 10.76 0.08 -17.65
CA LYS A 154 10.47 -0.37 -19.01
C LYS A 154 10.81 -1.85 -19.18
N SER A 155 12.02 -2.29 -18.82
CA SER A 155 12.37 -3.72 -18.91
C SER A 155 11.46 -4.60 -18.06
N THR A 156 11.12 -4.15 -16.84
CA THR A 156 10.15 -4.81 -15.97
C THR A 156 8.77 -4.91 -16.60
N ALA A 157 8.30 -3.86 -17.30
CA ALA A 157 7.02 -3.86 -18.00
C ALA A 157 6.99 -4.90 -19.13
N TYR A 158 8.09 -5.07 -19.86
CA TYR A 158 8.20 -6.07 -20.92
C TYR A 158 8.17 -7.49 -20.33
N ALA A 159 8.96 -7.76 -19.29
CA ALA A 159 8.92 -9.03 -18.59
C ALA A 159 7.51 -9.35 -18.04
N LEU A 160 6.82 -8.35 -17.49
CA LEU A 160 5.45 -8.50 -17.02
C LEU A 160 4.46 -8.77 -18.16
N TYR A 161 4.62 -8.10 -19.31
CA TYR A 161 3.79 -8.30 -20.48
C TYR A 161 3.97 -9.71 -21.06
N GLU A 162 5.18 -10.28 -21.04
CA GLU A 162 5.43 -11.68 -21.41
C GLU A 162 4.68 -12.65 -20.50
N LYS A 163 4.64 -12.41 -19.18
CA LYS A 163 3.81 -13.21 -18.25
C LYS A 163 2.32 -13.10 -18.55
N ALA A 164 1.85 -11.93 -18.94
CA ALA A 164 0.46 -11.74 -19.36
C ALA A 164 0.13 -12.56 -20.62
N LEU A 165 1.04 -12.60 -21.60
CA LEU A 165 0.88 -13.38 -22.82
C LEU A 165 0.88 -14.89 -22.57
N SER A 166 1.59 -15.37 -21.54
CA SER A 166 1.55 -16.77 -21.12
C SER A 166 0.32 -17.15 -20.27
N GLY A 167 -0.64 -16.22 -20.12
CA GLY A 167 -1.90 -16.45 -19.42
C GLY A 167 -1.81 -16.31 -17.90
N GLN A 168 -0.70 -15.83 -17.34
CA GLN A 168 -0.59 -15.57 -15.91
C GLN A 168 -1.38 -14.32 -15.51
N ASP A 169 -2.00 -14.35 -14.33
CA ASP A 169 -2.63 -13.15 -13.76
C ASP A 169 -1.56 -12.16 -13.30
N ILE A 170 -1.53 -11.01 -13.97
CA ILE A 170 -0.59 -9.91 -13.70
C ILE A 170 -1.24 -8.75 -12.93
N GLY A 171 -2.49 -8.89 -12.46
CA GLY A 171 -3.29 -7.79 -11.92
C GLY A 171 -2.57 -6.98 -10.84
N CYS A 172 -2.06 -7.65 -9.80
CA CYS A 172 -1.34 -7.01 -8.71
C CYS A 172 -0.01 -6.40 -9.15
N LEU A 173 0.79 -7.15 -9.93
CA LEU A 173 2.10 -6.72 -10.42
C LEU A 173 1.99 -5.49 -11.33
N ARG A 174 0.95 -5.43 -12.17
CA ARG A 174 0.66 -4.26 -12.99
C ARG A 174 0.35 -3.03 -12.14
N LEU A 175 -0.35 -3.20 -11.02
CA LEU A 175 -0.63 -2.10 -10.10
C LEU A 175 0.65 -1.62 -9.39
N PHE A 176 1.54 -2.53 -9.02
CA PHE A 176 2.86 -2.16 -8.46
C PHE A 176 3.67 -1.36 -9.47
N LEU A 177 3.76 -1.85 -10.71
CA LEU A 177 4.48 -1.19 -11.78
C LEU A 177 3.89 0.20 -12.07
N TYR A 178 2.57 0.32 -12.07
CA TYR A 178 1.88 1.60 -12.20
C TYR A 178 2.28 2.59 -11.09
N GLU A 179 2.31 2.16 -9.82
CA GLU A 179 2.80 3.01 -8.73
C GLU A 179 4.27 3.39 -8.89
N TYR A 180 5.11 2.49 -9.37
CA TYR A 180 6.52 2.78 -9.64
C TYR A 180 6.71 3.85 -10.72
N PHE A 181 5.95 3.80 -11.82
CA PHE A 181 5.97 4.87 -12.83
C PHE A 181 5.53 6.24 -12.26
N LEU A 182 4.65 6.25 -11.27
CA LEU A 182 4.23 7.47 -10.57
C LEU A 182 5.23 7.97 -9.53
N SER A 183 6.28 7.19 -9.25
CA SER A 183 7.33 7.47 -8.27
C SER A 183 8.73 7.44 -8.86
N LEU A 184 8.88 7.58 -10.19
CA LEU A 184 10.19 7.73 -10.82
C LEU A 184 10.99 8.87 -10.18
N GLU A 185 12.30 8.67 -10.03
CA GLU A 185 13.19 9.69 -9.46
C GLU A 185 13.33 10.92 -10.36
N LYS A 186 13.36 10.68 -11.67
CA LYS A 186 13.51 11.71 -12.70
C LYS A 186 12.51 11.47 -13.82
N TYR A 187 12.02 12.56 -14.37
CA TYR A 187 11.12 12.57 -15.51
C TYR A 187 11.76 13.40 -16.63
N SER A 188 11.82 12.85 -17.84
CA SER A 188 12.38 13.52 -19.00
C SER A 188 11.40 13.51 -20.18
N LEU A 189 11.56 14.45 -21.11
CA LEU A 189 10.76 14.49 -22.34
C LEU A 189 11.05 13.28 -23.24
N THR A 190 12.29 12.77 -23.23
CA THR A 190 12.68 11.58 -24.00
C THR A 190 11.94 10.34 -23.50
N ASP A 191 11.89 10.13 -22.19
CA ASP A 191 11.16 9.01 -21.59
C ASP A 191 9.65 9.14 -21.83
N LEU A 192 9.11 10.36 -21.79
CA LEU A 192 7.70 10.63 -22.09
C LEU A 192 7.35 10.23 -23.53
N LEU A 193 8.18 10.62 -24.51
CA LEU A 193 7.96 10.27 -25.92
C LEU A 193 8.10 8.77 -26.16
N ASP A 194 9.10 8.14 -25.55
CA ASP A 194 9.27 6.68 -25.60
C ASP A 194 8.04 5.98 -25.00
N PHE A 195 7.61 6.34 -23.79
CA PHE A 195 6.42 5.77 -23.15
C PHE A 195 5.16 5.96 -23.99
N LEU A 196 5.00 7.16 -24.59
CA LEU A 196 3.85 7.49 -25.42
C LEU A 196 3.79 6.61 -26.67
N THR A 197 4.92 6.30 -27.29
CA THR A 197 5.01 5.56 -28.55
C THR A 197 5.10 4.05 -28.37
N ASP A 198 5.48 3.58 -27.18
CA ASP A 198 5.66 2.18 -26.86
C ASP A 198 4.31 1.42 -26.82
N ARG A 199 4.18 0.40 -27.67
CA ARG A 199 2.96 -0.41 -27.79
C ARG A 199 2.73 -1.32 -26.57
N VAL A 200 3.80 -1.79 -25.93
CA VAL A 200 3.70 -2.64 -24.73
C VAL A 200 3.11 -1.81 -23.59
N MET A 201 3.58 -0.59 -23.37
CA MET A 201 3.03 0.30 -22.34
C MET A 201 1.52 0.54 -22.51
N ARG A 202 1.08 0.79 -23.76
CA ARG A 202 -0.33 1.01 -24.09
C ARG A 202 -1.21 -0.21 -23.83
N LYS A 203 -0.71 -1.42 -24.07
CA LYS A 203 -1.44 -2.67 -23.84
C LYS A 203 -1.43 -3.11 -22.38
N LEU A 204 -0.32 -2.85 -21.69
CA LEU A 204 -0.12 -3.30 -20.32
C LEU A 204 -1.05 -2.55 -19.36
N PHE A 205 -1.09 -1.22 -19.43
CA PHE A 205 -1.86 -0.40 -18.50
C PHE A 205 -3.30 -0.16 -18.95
N ALA A 206 -4.23 -0.13 -17.99
CA ALA A 206 -5.59 0.34 -18.26
C ALA A 206 -5.59 1.81 -18.68
N ALA A 207 -6.55 2.23 -19.50
CA ALA A 207 -6.60 3.60 -20.03
C ALA A 207 -6.52 4.70 -18.93
N PRO A 208 -7.17 4.59 -17.76
CA PRO A 208 -7.01 5.56 -16.68
C PRO A 208 -5.58 5.62 -16.11
N GLN A 209 -4.94 4.45 -15.94
CA GLN A 209 -3.56 4.35 -15.45
C GLN A 209 -2.58 4.98 -16.43
N TYR A 210 -2.67 4.59 -17.70
CA TYR A 210 -1.83 5.10 -18.78
C TYR A 210 -1.90 6.63 -18.88
N ARG A 211 -3.12 7.19 -18.87
CA ARG A 211 -3.33 8.65 -18.86
C ARG A 211 -2.74 9.33 -17.63
N LYS A 212 -2.82 8.70 -16.45
CA LYS A 212 -2.26 9.27 -15.21
C LYS A 212 -0.74 9.23 -15.19
N ILE A 213 -0.11 8.17 -15.72
CA ILE A 213 1.35 8.12 -15.93
C ILE A 213 1.78 9.27 -16.85
N LEU A 214 1.16 9.42 -18.03
CA LEU A 214 1.49 10.51 -18.96
C LEU A 214 1.38 11.89 -18.31
N LYS A 215 0.29 12.14 -17.56
CA LYS A 215 0.10 13.41 -16.85
C LYS A 215 1.18 13.64 -15.79
N LYS A 216 1.61 12.59 -15.07
CA LYS A 216 2.70 12.67 -14.08
C LYS A 216 4.03 12.96 -14.75
N MET A 217 4.35 12.27 -15.86
CA MET A 217 5.59 12.50 -16.61
C MET A 217 5.65 13.90 -17.22
N LEU A 218 4.52 14.45 -17.69
CA LEU A 218 4.45 15.81 -18.24
C LEU A 218 4.53 16.91 -17.17
N ARG A 219 3.96 16.67 -15.98
CA ARG A 219 3.91 17.66 -14.89
C ARG A 219 4.27 17.03 -13.54
N PRO A 220 5.55 16.66 -13.32
CA PRO A 220 5.97 15.93 -12.11
C PRO A 220 5.61 16.66 -10.82
N TRP A 221 5.73 17.99 -10.80
CA TRP A 221 5.48 18.87 -9.65
C TRP A 221 4.01 18.94 -9.20
N LYS A 222 3.06 18.66 -10.11
CA LYS A 222 1.62 18.73 -9.79
C LYS A 222 1.16 17.55 -8.94
N TYR A 223 1.91 16.46 -8.93
CA TYR A 223 1.55 15.22 -8.25
C TYR A 223 2.60 14.92 -7.19
N ARG A 224 2.19 14.68 -5.95
CA ARG A 224 3.11 14.17 -4.93
C ARG A 224 3.49 12.73 -5.29
N SER A 225 4.79 12.40 -5.27
CA SER A 225 5.24 11.01 -5.35
C SER A 225 4.67 10.24 -4.17
N TYR A 226 4.33 8.96 -4.36
CA TYR A 226 3.63 8.15 -3.35
C TYR A 226 4.50 7.80 -2.16
#